data_AF-A0A941WRZ1-F1
#
_entry.id   AF-A0A941WRZ1-F1
#
_cell.length_a   1.000
_cell.length_b   1.000
_cell.length_c   1.000
_cell.angle_alpha   90.00
_cell.angle_beta   90.00
_cell.angle_gamma   90.00
#
_symmetry.space_group_name_H-M   'P 1'
#
loop_
_entity.id
_entity.type
_entity.pdbx_description
1 polymer ?
#
loop_
_entity_poly.entity_id
_entity_poly.type
_entity_poly.pdbx_seq_one_letter_code
_entity_poly.pdbx_strand_id
1 'polypeptide(L)'
;MNEKISNTIAAKQQNINEIIKLKDKIRHSIGKDVRFRIETKHWYGYAEDFHFGKERDILDIPSETMIIILDGVIEKEKERINKLIDMEIENRNKKEGRHERKKRRKKQKARK
;
A
#
# COMPACT_ATOMS: atom_id res chain seq x y z
N MET A 1 -9.96 -15.20 5.73
CA MET A 1 -9.34 -14.66 4.48
C MET A 1 -9.73 -13.20 4.27
N ASN A 2 -11.03 -12.85 4.38
CA ASN A 2 -11.51 -11.46 4.31
C ASN A 2 -10.87 -10.51 5.34
N GLU A 3 -10.65 -10.96 6.59
CA GLU A 3 -9.95 -10.16 7.61
C GLU A 3 -8.52 -9.80 7.21
N LYS A 4 -7.79 -10.70 6.52
CA LYS A 4 -6.40 -10.42 6.09
C LYS A 4 -6.36 -9.32 5.02
N ILE A 5 -7.31 -9.33 4.07
CA ILE A 5 -7.42 -8.30 3.04
C ILE A 5 -7.86 -6.97 3.67
N SER A 6 -8.87 -7.00 4.54
CA SER A 6 -9.34 -5.80 5.26
C SER A 6 -8.23 -5.15 6.10
N ASN A 7 -7.46 -5.95 6.84
CA ASN A 7 -6.34 -5.45 7.65
C ASN A 7 -5.24 -4.86 6.77
N THR A 8 -4.97 -5.47 5.61
CA THR A 8 -3.99 -4.95 4.65
C THR A 8 -4.47 -3.61 4.06
N ILE A 9 -5.75 -3.49 3.70
CA ILE A 9 -6.34 -2.23 3.24
C ILE A 9 -6.24 -1.16 4.33
N ALA A 10 -6.58 -1.49 5.58
CA ALA A 10 -6.48 -0.55 6.71
C ALA A 10 -5.05 -0.06 6.93
N ALA A 11 -4.06 -0.96 6.90
CA ALA A 11 -2.65 -0.61 7.02
C ALA A 11 -2.19 0.32 5.88
N LYS A 12 -2.61 0.06 4.64
CA LYS A 12 -2.32 0.93 3.49
C LYS A 12 -2.99 2.29 3.62
N GLN A 13 -4.22 2.33 4.10
CA GLN A 13 -4.93 3.59 4.33
C GLN A 13 -4.27 4.42 5.44
N GLN A 14 -3.74 3.77 6.49
CA GLN A 14 -2.97 4.45 7.51
C GLN A 14 -1.69 5.08 6.92
N ASN A 15 -0.95 4.35 6.08
CA ASN A 15 0.23 4.90 5.40
C ASN A 15 -0.13 6.12 4.54
N ILE A 16 -1.24 6.08 3.80
CA ILE A 16 -1.73 7.24 3.03
C ILE A 16 -1.98 8.43 3.96
N ASN A 17 -2.63 8.22 5.11
CA ASN A 17 -2.92 9.29 6.06
C ASN A 17 -1.64 9.91 6.65
N GLU A 18 -0.63 9.09 6.92
CA GLU A 18 0.69 9.56 7.37
C GLU A 18 1.39 10.40 6.30
N ILE A 19 1.32 9.99 5.04
CA ILE A 19 1.88 10.74 3.91
C ILE A 19 1.14 12.07 3.70
N ILE A 20 -0.19 12.09 3.84
CA ILE A 20 -0.98 13.33 3.78
C ILE A 20 -0.54 14.31 4.87
N LYS A 21 -0.37 13.83 6.12
CA LYS A 21 0.14 14.67 7.21
C LYS A 21 1.55 15.20 6.92
N LEU A 22 2.42 14.40 6.30
CA LEU A 22 3.76 14.84 5.90
C LEU A 22 3.68 15.92 4.81
N LYS A 23 2.84 15.71 3.80
CA LYS A 23 2.59 16.68 2.73
C LYS A 23 2.08 18.02 3.29
N ASP A 24 1.16 17.98 4.25
CA ASP A 24 0.66 19.19 4.90
C ASP A 24 1.76 19.92 5.68
N LYS A 25 2.64 19.19 6.37
CA LYS A 25 3.80 19.80 7.05
C LYS A 25 4.74 20.52 6.08
N ILE A 26 5.00 19.91 4.91
CA ILE A 26 5.86 20.50 3.89
C ILE A 26 5.22 21.77 3.30
N ARG A 27 3.93 21.72 2.98
CA ARG A 27 3.18 22.88 2.45
C ARG A 27 3.23 24.11 3.35
N HIS A 28 3.20 23.90 4.67
CA HIS A 28 3.24 24.99 5.65
C HIS A 28 4.66 25.30 6.14
N SER A 29 5.68 24.59 5.64
CA SER A 29 7.07 24.93 5.95
C SER A 29 7.50 26.12 5.09
N ILE A 30 7.59 27.28 5.71
CA ILE A 30 7.98 28.52 5.03
C ILE A 30 9.49 28.51 4.80
N GLY A 31 9.91 28.69 3.54
CA GLY A 31 11.28 29.07 3.17
C GLY A 31 12.37 28.04 3.43
N LYS A 32 12.05 26.74 3.42
CA LYS A 32 13.03 25.67 3.62
C LYS A 32 12.98 24.66 2.48
N ASP A 33 14.11 24.45 1.84
CA ASP A 33 14.30 23.29 0.95
C ASP A 33 14.06 22.01 1.75
N VAL A 34 13.41 21.03 1.12
CA VAL A 34 13.14 19.75 1.74
C VAL A 34 14.26 18.79 1.38
N ARG A 35 14.90 18.23 2.40
CA ARG A 35 15.93 17.23 2.21
C ARG A 35 15.31 15.84 2.01
N PHE A 36 15.43 15.30 0.81
CA PHE A 36 15.11 13.92 0.52
C PHE A 36 16.33 13.04 0.83
N ARG A 37 16.16 12.06 1.71
CA ARG A 37 17.22 11.11 2.06
C ARG A 37 16.83 9.72 1.61
N ILE A 38 17.67 9.12 0.77
CA ILE A 38 17.57 7.72 0.40
C ILE A 38 18.59 6.94 1.23
N GLU A 39 18.13 5.91 1.94
CA GLU A 39 19.01 5.00 2.68
C GLU A 39 18.82 3.60 2.12
N THR A 40 19.84 3.10 1.41
CA THR A 40 19.90 1.72 0.94
C THR A 40 20.61 0.87 1.99
N LYS A 41 20.02 -0.26 2.35
CA LYS A 41 20.69 -1.28 3.16
C LYS A 41 21.26 -2.32 2.21
N HIS A 42 22.58 -2.43 2.16
CA HIS A 42 23.26 -3.50 1.43
C HIS A 42 22.99 -4.84 2.13
N TRP A 43 22.30 -5.76 1.46
CA TRP A 43 22.22 -7.16 1.83
C TRP A 43 23.28 -7.91 1.05
N TYR A 44 24.52 -7.96 1.56
CA TYR A 44 25.45 -8.99 1.15
C TYR A 44 25.62 -9.95 2.31
N GLY A 45 25.07 -11.15 2.14
CA GLY A 45 25.26 -12.26 3.04
C GLY A 45 26.68 -12.79 2.90
N TYR A 46 27.32 -13.02 4.04
CA TYR A 46 28.54 -13.82 4.20
C TYR A 46 29.72 -13.44 3.28
N ALA A 47 30.48 -12.43 3.69
CA ALA A 47 31.93 -12.56 3.90
C ALA A 47 32.54 -11.21 4.28
N GLU A 48 33.31 -11.24 5.37
CA GLU A 48 34.43 -10.37 5.70
C GLU A 48 34.17 -8.94 6.22
N ASP A 49 34.93 -8.64 7.26
CA ASP A 49 35.00 -7.43 8.09
C ASP A 49 35.34 -6.16 7.30
N PHE A 50 34.42 -5.69 6.45
CA PHE A 50 34.57 -4.42 5.75
C PHE A 50 33.45 -3.45 6.14
N HIS A 51 33.89 -2.25 6.56
CA HIS A 51 33.08 -1.10 6.92
C HIS A 51 31.75 -0.98 6.16
N PHE A 52 30.64 -1.37 6.80
CA PHE A 52 29.28 -1.17 6.27
C PHE A 52 28.92 0.32 6.30
N GLY A 53 29.47 1.09 5.37
CA GLY A 53 29.01 2.43 5.08
C GLY A 53 27.57 2.36 4.60
N LYS A 54 26.65 2.96 5.36
CA LYS A 54 25.32 3.28 4.80
C LYS A 54 25.56 4.28 3.68
N GLU A 55 25.34 3.86 2.45
CA GLU A 55 25.31 4.81 1.34
C GLU A 55 24.10 5.72 1.53
N ARG A 56 24.36 7.03 1.48
CA ARG A 56 23.37 8.06 1.78
C ARG A 56 23.43 9.08 0.68
N ASP A 57 22.42 9.02 -0.18
CA ASP A 57 22.17 10.09 -1.12
C ASP A 57 21.23 11.10 -0.49
N ILE A 58 21.67 12.35 -0.50
CA ILE A 58 20.92 13.50 -0.02
C ILE A 58 20.64 14.38 -1.22
N LEU A 59 19.35 14.60 -1.50
CA LEU A 59 18.90 15.52 -2.53
C LEU A 59 18.10 16.63 -1.85
N ASP A 60 18.60 17.86 -1.94
CA ASP A 60 17.83 19.04 -1.56
C ASP A 60 16.92 19.39 -2.76
N ILE A 61 15.60 19.35 -2.53
CA ILE A 61 14.61 19.64 -3.56
C ILE A 61 13.65 20.74 -3.12
N PRO A 62 13.09 21.51 -4.07
CA PRO A 62 12.00 22.42 -3.77
C PRO A 62 10.82 21.67 -3.15
N SER A 63 10.13 22.32 -2.22
CA SER A 63 8.94 21.79 -1.54
C SER A 63 7.87 21.31 -2.53
N GLU A 64 7.71 22.01 -3.66
CA GLU A 64 6.78 21.66 -4.74
C GLU A 64 7.12 20.31 -5.36
N THR A 65 8.41 20.04 -5.58
CA THR A 65 8.89 18.78 -6.14
C THR A 65 8.64 17.62 -5.17
N MET A 66 8.90 17.85 -3.88
CA MET A 66 8.58 16.86 -2.84
C MET A 66 7.07 16.55 -2.80
N ILE A 67 6.22 17.57 -2.90
CA ILE A 67 4.77 17.40 -2.92
C ILE A 67 4.32 16.51 -4.09
N ILE A 68 4.89 16.71 -5.28
CA ILE A 68 4.61 15.88 -6.47
C ILE A 68 5.01 14.42 -6.22
N ILE A 69 6.18 14.17 -5.65
CA ILE A 69 6.64 12.83 -5.30
C ILE A 69 5.66 12.17 -4.32
N LEU A 70 5.26 12.88 -3.26
CA LEU A 70 4.31 12.35 -2.27
C LEU A 70 2.93 12.06 -2.88
N ASP A 71 2.46 12.89 -3.81
CA ASP A 71 1.21 12.64 -4.54
C ASP A 71 1.27 11.36 -5.37
N GLY A 72 2.39 11.12 -6.07
CA GLY A 72 2.61 9.88 -6.80
C GLY A 72 2.62 8.65 -5.90
N VAL A 73 3.20 8.74 -4.69
CA VAL A 73 3.15 7.65 -3.71
C VAL A 73 1.72 7.37 -3.23
N ILE A 74 0.95 8.43 -2.93
CA ILE A 74 -0.46 8.29 -2.53
C ILE A 74 -1.28 7.61 -3.63
N GLU A 75 -1.10 8.03 -4.88
CA GLU A 75 -1.80 7.44 -6.02
C GLU A 75 -1.49 5.94 -6.16
N LYS A 76 -0.22 5.56 -6.04
CA LYS A 76 0.17 4.14 -6.09
C LYS A 76 -0.37 3.30 -4.94
N GLU A 77 -0.50 3.85 -3.74
CA GLU A 77 -1.16 3.12 -2.65
C GLU A 77 -2.67 3.01 -2.86
N LYS A 78 -3.33 4.04 -3.41
CA LYS A 78 -4.76 3.97 -3.79
C LYS A 78 -5.01 2.91 -4.86
N GLU A 79 -4.18 2.84 -5.91
CA GLU A 79 -4.24 1.78 -6.92
C GLU A 79 -4.15 0.38 -6.29
N ARG A 80 -3.23 0.20 -5.32
CA ARG A 80 -3.07 -1.08 -4.59
C ARG A 80 -4.29 -1.42 -3.75
N ILE A 81 -4.90 -0.44 -3.08
CA ILE A 81 -6.13 -0.63 -2.31
C ILE A 81 -7.28 -1.03 -3.25
N ASN A 82 -7.46 -0.35 -4.38
CA ASN A 82 -8.52 -0.67 -5.33
C ASN A 82 -8.42 -2.12 -5.82
N LYS A 83 -7.22 -2.59 -6.17
CA LYS A 83 -6.99 -4.00 -6.54
C LYS A 83 -7.40 -4.99 -5.44
N LEU A 84 -7.16 -4.66 -4.17
CA LEU A 84 -7.55 -5.49 -3.03
C LEU A 84 -9.08 -5.50 -2.84
N ILE A 85 -9.73 -4.37 -3.06
CA ILE A 85 -11.20 -4.24 -3.02
C ILE A 85 -11.83 -5.08 -4.13
N ASP A 86 -11.34 -4.95 -5.36
CA ASP A 86 -11.84 -5.72 -6.52
C ASP A 86 -11.75 -7.23 -6.27
N MET A 87 -10.61 -7.67 -5.71
CA MET A 87 -10.40 -9.07 -5.33
C MET A 87 -11.40 -9.53 -4.26
N GLU A 88 -11.70 -8.70 -3.27
CA GLU A 88 -12.66 -9.01 -2.22
C GLU A 88 -14.09 -9.09 -2.77
N ILE A 89 -14.47 -8.18 -3.67
CA ILE A 89 -15.77 -8.21 -4.38
C ILE A 89 -15.90 -9.49 -5.19
N GLU A 90 -14.89 -9.84 -5.98
CA GLU A 90 -14.90 -11.06 -6.80
C GLU A 90 -15.02 -12.31 -5.93
N ASN A 91 -14.32 -12.35 -4.80
CA ASN A 91 -14.39 -13.45 -3.83
C ASN A 91 -15.78 -13.59 -3.22
N ARG A 92 -16.47 -12.49 -2.93
CA ARG A 92 -17.86 -12.50 -2.43
C ARG A 92 -18.81 -13.04 -3.48
N ASN A 93 -18.73 -12.54 -4.72
CA ASN A 93 -19.58 -13.00 -5.83
C ASN A 93 -19.42 -14.51 -6.09
N LYS A 94 -18.18 -15.02 -6.04
CA LYS A 94 -17.89 -16.47 -6.16
C LYS A 94 -18.53 -17.28 -5.03
N LYS A 95 -18.52 -16.78 -3.79
CA LYS A 95 -19.15 -17.47 -2.63
C LYS A 95 -20.67 -17.49 -2.77
N GLU A 96 -21.28 -16.39 -3.16
CA GLU A 96 -22.73 -16.28 -3.36
C GLU A 96 -23.22 -17.21 -4.47
N GLY A 97 -22.56 -17.23 -5.62
CA GLY A 97 -22.87 -18.15 -6.72
C GLY A 97 -22.74 -19.62 -6.33
N ARG A 98 -21.73 -19.98 -5.51
CA ARG A 98 -21.62 -21.34 -4.94
C ARG A 98 -22.78 -21.68 -4.01
N HIS A 99 -23.21 -20.73 -3.18
CA HIS A 99 -24.31 -20.92 -2.23
C HIS A 99 -25.64 -21.12 -2.96
N GLU A 100 -25.90 -20.34 -4.01
CA GLU A 100 -27.10 -20.44 -4.83
C GLU A 100 -27.17 -21.78 -5.58
N ARG A 101 -26.04 -22.24 -6.17
CA ARG A 101 -25.94 -23.57 -6.80
C ARG A 101 -26.23 -24.69 -5.80
N LYS A 102 -25.74 -24.60 -4.56
CA LYS A 102 -26.04 -25.57 -3.49
C LYS A 102 -27.53 -25.58 -3.13
N LYS A 103 -28.18 -24.41 -3.01
CA LYS A 103 -29.63 -24.30 -2.77
C LYS A 103 -30.46 -24.96 -3.88
N ARG A 104 -30.12 -24.69 -5.15
CA ARG A 104 -30.81 -25.30 -6.31
C ARG A 104 -30.71 -26.83 -6.31
N ARG A 105 -29.51 -27.38 -6.04
CA ARG A 105 -29.29 -28.84 -5.93
C ARG A 105 -30.11 -29.49 -4.81
N LYS A 106 -30.23 -28.85 -3.64
CA LYS A 106 -31.06 -29.35 -2.54
C LYS A 106 -32.55 -29.39 -2.92
N LYS A 107 -33.07 -28.33 -3.57
CA LYS A 107 -34.47 -28.29 -4.04
C LYS A 107 -34.78 -29.38 -5.06
N GLN A 108 -33.86 -29.70 -5.97
CA GLN A 108 -34.05 -30.77 -6.95
C GLN A 108 -34.06 -32.16 -6.31
N LYS A 109 -33.22 -32.41 -5.30
CA LYS A 109 -33.22 -33.70 -4.58
C LYS A 109 -34.47 -33.92 -3.74
N ALA A 110 -35.07 -32.88 -3.19
CA ALA A 110 -36.30 -32.97 -2.39
C ALA A 110 -37.58 -33.17 -3.24
N ARG A 111 -37.47 -33.09 -4.57
CA ARG A 111 -38.57 -33.30 -5.52
C ARG A 111 -38.52 -34.67 -6.22
N LYS A 112 -37.51 -35.48 -5.90
CA LYS A 112 -37.40 -36.89 -6.27
C LYS A 112 -37.70 -37.73 -5.05
#